data_AF-A0A0J9S362-F1
#
_entry.id   AF-A0A0J9S362-F1
#
_cell.length_a   1.000
_cell.length_b   1.000
_cell.length_c   1.000
_cell.angle_alpha   90.00
_cell.angle_beta   90.00
_cell.angle_gamma   90.00
#
_symmetry.space_group_name_H-M   'P 1'
#
loop_
_entity.id
_entity.type
_entity.pdbx_description
1 polymer ?
#
loop_
_entity_poly.entity_id
_entity_poly.type
_entity_poly.pdbx_seq_one_letter_code
_entity_poly.pdbx_strand_id
1 'polypeptide(L)'
;MESYLNSYKSRYSKKSGLKKMDCYYEKKLFSKMDKIEKIAKEKNFSKSRIRKIIYKKYGIFFFLLSLIPLFALAIPVDVVKVHLGSRFKCKYDIEEVAQGTKQYKVKGIEHVAECKYDEIEFHYLRYIFLFIFIIIVLSLIIYTYIKIMKYCRIKAGMLK
;
A
#
# COMPACT_ATOMS: atom_id res chain seq x y z
N MET A 1 3.87 -2.06 34.06
CA MET A 1 3.06 -2.42 32.88
C MET A 1 1.56 -2.41 33.16
N GLU A 2 1.10 -3.11 34.20
CA GLU A 2 -0.34 -3.18 34.53
C GLU A 2 -0.96 -1.82 34.83
N SER A 3 -0.30 -0.99 35.65
CA SER A 3 -0.69 0.41 35.88
C SER A 3 -0.81 1.23 34.56
N TYR A 4 0.09 1.00 33.61
CA TYR A 4 0.04 1.64 32.29
C TYR A 4 -1.20 1.22 31.50
N LEU A 5 -1.55 -0.07 31.49
CA LEU A 5 -2.74 -0.56 30.80
C LEU A 5 -4.04 -0.11 31.49
N ASN A 6 -4.04 -0.04 32.83
CA ASN A 6 -5.19 0.41 33.63
C ASN A 6 -5.53 1.88 33.39
N SER A 7 -4.52 2.73 33.27
CA SER A 7 -4.66 4.17 32.97
C SER A 7 -5.04 4.46 31.50
N TYR A 8 -5.17 3.44 30.64
CA TYR A 8 -5.53 3.62 29.24
C TYR A 8 -6.83 4.38 29.03
N LYS A 9 -7.91 4.03 29.76
CA LYS A 9 -9.24 4.62 29.51
C LYS A 9 -9.20 6.14 29.64
N SER A 10 -8.48 6.64 30.65
CA SER A 10 -8.27 8.07 30.89
C SER A 10 -7.39 8.72 29.80
N ARG A 11 -6.32 8.06 29.35
CA ARG A 11 -5.51 8.59 28.24
C ARG A 11 -6.28 8.62 26.92
N TYR A 12 -7.07 7.59 26.64
CA TYR A 12 -7.83 7.42 25.42
C TYR A 12 -8.96 8.45 25.30
N SER A 13 -9.69 8.74 26.38
CA SER A 13 -10.75 9.75 26.38
C SER A 13 -10.24 11.16 26.08
N LYS A 14 -8.98 11.45 26.44
CA LYS A 14 -8.31 12.74 26.18
C LYS A 14 -7.73 12.87 24.76
N LYS A 15 -7.85 11.87 23.88
CA LYS A 15 -7.33 11.90 22.50
C LYS A 15 -8.47 11.99 21.47
N SER A 16 -8.21 12.70 20.39
CA SER A 16 -9.09 12.82 19.22
C SER A 16 -8.35 12.45 17.92
N GLY A 17 -9.11 12.12 16.88
CA GLY A 17 -8.60 11.83 15.53
C GLY A 17 -7.54 10.72 15.48
N LEU A 18 -6.46 10.96 14.73
CA LEU A 18 -5.36 10.02 14.54
C LEU A 18 -4.64 9.66 15.85
N LYS A 19 -4.58 10.59 16.82
CA LYS A 19 -3.97 10.31 18.14
C LYS A 19 -4.77 9.28 18.92
N LYS A 20 -6.08 9.19 18.70
CA LYS A 20 -6.95 8.20 19.32
C LYS A 20 -6.70 6.81 18.73
N MET A 21 -6.53 6.73 17.41
CA MET A 21 -6.13 5.49 16.73
C MET A 21 -4.75 5.02 17.18
N ASP A 22 -3.74 5.90 17.22
CA ASP A 22 -2.40 5.55 17.73
C ASP A 22 -2.47 5.01 19.16
N CYS A 23 -3.23 5.67 20.04
CA CYS A 23 -3.41 5.22 21.43
C CYS A 23 -4.06 3.82 21.50
N TYR A 24 -5.07 3.56 20.65
CA TYR A 24 -5.70 2.24 20.56
C TYR A 24 -4.74 1.16 20.08
N TYR A 25 -3.99 1.42 19.00
CA TYR A 25 -3.00 0.47 18.47
C TYR A 25 -1.90 0.17 19.47
N GLU A 26 -1.40 1.20 20.16
CA GLU A 26 -0.39 1.05 21.21
C GLU A 26 -0.89 0.13 22.32
N LYS A 27 -2.10 0.36 22.86
CA LYS A 27 -2.69 -0.54 23.86
C LYS A 27 -2.78 -1.98 23.34
N LYS A 28 -3.27 -2.15 22.11
CA LYS A 28 -3.49 -3.48 21.52
C LYS A 28 -2.16 -4.24 21.37
N LEU A 29 -1.11 -3.56 20.91
CA LEU A 29 0.24 -4.11 20.80
C LEU A 29 0.78 -4.47 22.19
N PHE A 30 0.71 -3.54 23.13
CA PHE A 30 1.26 -3.69 24.47
C PHE A 30 0.58 -4.80 25.27
N SER A 31 -0.74 -4.92 25.15
CA SER A 31 -1.50 -6.01 25.76
C SER A 31 -1.12 -7.38 25.19
N LYS A 32 -0.90 -7.48 23.86
CA LYS A 32 -0.43 -8.73 23.25
C LYS A 32 0.97 -9.09 23.71
N MET A 33 1.88 -8.11 23.80
CA MET A 33 3.25 -8.33 24.30
C MET A 33 3.25 -8.79 25.76
N ASP A 34 2.49 -8.12 26.63
CA ASP A 34 2.36 -8.48 28.05
C ASP A 34 1.83 -9.92 28.23
N LYS A 35 0.82 -10.31 27.44
CA LYS A 35 0.30 -11.69 27.43
C LYS A 35 1.35 -12.72 26.99
N ILE A 36 2.08 -12.44 25.90
CA ILE A 36 3.12 -13.35 25.41
C ILE A 36 4.22 -13.51 26.45
N GLU A 37 4.60 -12.42 27.12
CA GLU A 37 5.61 -12.47 28.17
C GLU A 37 5.14 -13.27 29.40
N LYS A 38 3.90 -13.06 29.88
CA LYS A 38 3.33 -13.82 31.00
C LYS A 38 3.33 -15.33 30.70
N ILE A 39 2.85 -15.72 29.52
CA ILE A 39 2.87 -17.11 29.05
C ILE A 39 4.30 -17.65 28.97
N ALA A 40 5.24 -16.83 28.49
CA ALA A 40 6.65 -17.22 28.39
C ALA A 40 7.29 -17.48 29.76
N LYS A 41 6.97 -16.67 30.77
CA LYS A 41 7.43 -16.85 32.16
C LYS A 41 6.80 -18.08 32.80
N GLU A 42 5.48 -18.25 32.68
CA GLU A 42 4.77 -19.39 33.27
C GLU A 42 5.25 -20.74 32.71
N LYS A 43 5.50 -20.83 31.40
CA LYS A 43 5.89 -22.08 30.74
C LYS A 43 7.40 -22.29 30.64
N ASN A 44 8.22 -21.45 31.29
CA ASN A 44 9.68 -21.44 31.16
C ASN A 44 10.16 -21.57 29.70
N PHE A 45 9.50 -20.85 28.79
CA PHE A 45 9.83 -20.98 27.37
C PHE A 45 11.20 -20.37 27.11
N SER A 46 12.10 -21.18 26.52
CA SER A 46 13.36 -20.68 25.98
C SER A 46 13.08 -19.62 24.90
N LYS A 47 14.00 -18.66 24.78
CA LYS A 47 13.91 -17.58 23.78
C LYS A 47 13.66 -18.11 22.36
N SER A 48 14.24 -19.26 22.01
CA SER A 48 14.08 -19.92 20.71
C SER A 48 12.64 -20.43 20.47
N ARG A 49 11.99 -20.98 21.51
CA ARG A 49 10.61 -21.49 21.41
C ARG A 49 9.60 -20.36 21.25
N ILE A 50 9.78 -19.25 21.96
CA ILE A 50 8.96 -18.04 21.80
C ILE A 50 9.08 -17.51 20.37
N ARG A 51 10.32 -17.42 19.85
CA ARG A 51 10.59 -16.98 18.48
C ARG A 51 9.83 -17.82 17.46
N LYS A 52 9.83 -19.15 17.62
CA LYS A 52 9.12 -20.09 16.73
C LYS A 52 7.61 -19.86 16.74
N ILE A 53 7.01 -19.61 17.92
CA ILE A 53 5.57 -19.30 18.03
C ILE A 53 5.24 -17.98 17.34
N ILE A 54 6.06 -16.96 17.55
CA ILE A 54 5.89 -15.65 16.91
C ILE A 54 6.03 -15.79 15.39
N TYR A 55 7.05 -16.47 14.88
CA TYR A 55 7.20 -16.71 13.43
C TYR A 55 6.05 -17.53 12.86
N LYS A 56 5.55 -18.56 13.55
CA LYS A 56 4.41 -19.34 13.05
C LYS A 56 3.13 -18.51 12.98
N LYS A 57 2.91 -17.60 13.94
CA LYS A 57 1.70 -16.79 14.03
C LYS A 57 1.73 -15.54 13.15
N TYR A 58 2.86 -14.85 13.10
CA TYR A 58 3.03 -13.57 12.40
C TYR A 58 3.78 -13.72 11.08
N GLY A 59 4.62 -14.74 10.92
CA GLY A 59 5.33 -15.00 9.66
C GLY A 59 4.37 -15.30 8.51
N ILE A 60 3.29 -16.03 8.76
CA ILE A 60 2.26 -16.26 7.73
C ILE A 60 1.58 -14.96 7.31
N PHE A 61 1.35 -14.05 8.26
CA PHE A 61 0.77 -12.74 7.98
C PHE A 61 1.73 -11.87 7.15
N PHE A 62 3.03 -11.87 7.48
CA PHE A 62 4.04 -11.18 6.67
C PHE A 62 4.19 -11.78 5.27
N PHE A 63 4.12 -13.10 5.14
CA PHE A 63 4.14 -13.78 3.86
C PHE A 63 2.95 -13.38 2.99
N LEU A 64 1.74 -13.41 3.55
CA LEU A 64 0.52 -12.95 2.85
C LEU A 64 0.59 -11.46 2.49
N LEU A 65 1.13 -10.62 3.38
CA LEU A 65 1.31 -9.19 3.11
C LEU A 65 2.28 -8.95 1.94
N SER A 66 3.35 -9.76 1.84
CA SER A 66 4.31 -9.68 0.72
C SER A 66 3.73 -10.13 -0.62
N LEU A 67 2.59 -10.82 -0.62
CA LEU A 67 1.89 -11.25 -1.83
C LEU A 67 1.03 -10.14 -2.44
N ILE A 68 0.66 -9.12 -1.67
CA ILE A 68 -0.19 -8.01 -2.14
C ILE A 68 0.41 -7.27 -3.35
N PRO A 69 1.71 -6.92 -3.37
CA PRO A 69 2.38 -6.36 -4.56
C PRO A 69 2.24 -7.22 -5.81
N LEU A 70 2.15 -8.54 -5.66
CA LEU A 70 2.02 -9.47 -6.79
C LEU A 70 0.69 -9.27 -7.51
N PHE A 71 -0.39 -8.96 -6.79
CA PHE A 71 -1.68 -8.61 -7.38
C PHE A 71 -1.64 -7.27 -8.13
N ALA A 72 -0.78 -6.33 -7.73
CA ALA A 72 -0.57 -5.11 -8.50
C ALA A 72 0.07 -5.38 -9.87
N LEU A 73 0.79 -6.49 -10.01
CA LEU A 73 1.35 -6.92 -11.30
C LEU A 73 0.29 -7.49 -12.24
N ALA A 74 -0.86 -7.92 -11.71
CA ALA A 74 -1.98 -8.44 -12.49
C ALA A 74 -2.91 -7.34 -13.00
N ILE A 75 -2.70 -6.08 -12.59
CA ILE A 75 -3.45 -4.94 -13.13
C ILE A 75 -3.04 -4.78 -14.61
N PRO A 76 -4.00 -4.78 -15.56
CA PRO A 76 -3.69 -4.63 -16.97
C PRO A 76 -2.97 -3.31 -17.21
N VAL A 77 -1.99 -3.34 -18.10
CA VAL A 77 -1.25 -2.15 -18.51
C VAL A 77 -2.13 -1.36 -19.47
N ASP A 78 -2.20 -0.05 -19.27
CA ASP A 78 -2.87 0.82 -20.23
C ASP A 78 -2.06 0.80 -21.53
N VAL A 79 -2.66 0.26 -22.60
CA VAL A 79 -2.07 0.21 -23.93
C VAL A 79 -2.70 1.30 -24.77
N VAL A 80 -1.92 2.30 -25.16
CA VAL A 80 -2.35 3.30 -26.13
C VAL A 80 -1.79 2.94 -27.48
N LYS A 81 -2.68 2.82 -28.46
CA LYS A 81 -2.31 2.62 -29.86
C LYS A 81 -1.99 3.98 -30.47
N VAL A 82 -0.73 4.18 -30.85
CA VAL A 82 -0.25 5.40 -31.51
C VAL A 82 0.16 5.06 -32.93
N HIS A 83 -0.08 5.97 -33.88
CA HIS A 83 0.39 5.76 -35.25
C HIS A 83 1.92 5.81 -35.31
N LEU A 84 2.54 4.76 -35.86
CA LEU A 84 4.00 4.63 -36.06
C LEU A 84 4.54 5.63 -37.12
N GLY A 85 3.66 6.40 -37.77
CA GLY A 85 4.02 7.38 -38.79
C GLY A 85 3.12 8.61 -38.79
N SER A 86 3.34 9.46 -39.79
CA SER A 86 2.56 10.67 -39.97
C SER A 86 1.08 10.33 -40.23
N ARG A 87 0.14 11.00 -39.54
CA ARG A 87 -1.33 10.82 -39.68
C ARG A 87 -1.83 10.83 -41.15
N PHE A 88 -1.03 11.36 -42.07
CA PHE A 88 -1.25 11.44 -43.52
C PHE A 88 -1.41 10.11 -44.25
N LYS A 89 -1.15 8.95 -43.63
CA LYS A 89 -1.46 7.63 -44.22
C LYS A 89 -2.90 7.16 -43.95
N CYS A 90 -3.66 7.87 -43.11
CA CYS A 90 -5.08 7.60 -42.92
C CYS A 90 -5.89 8.27 -44.03
N LYS A 91 -6.98 7.64 -44.43
CA LYS A 91 -7.91 8.23 -45.39
C LYS A 91 -8.90 9.10 -44.62
N TYR A 92 -8.99 10.37 -44.97
CA TYR A 92 -9.88 11.33 -44.33
C TYR A 92 -11.09 11.54 -45.22
N ASP A 93 -12.28 11.29 -44.68
CA ASP A 93 -13.52 11.74 -45.29
C ASP A 93 -13.75 13.20 -44.88
N ILE A 94 -13.83 14.09 -45.86
CA ILE A 94 -13.88 15.53 -45.66
C ILE A 94 -15.14 16.06 -46.33
N GLU A 95 -15.97 16.75 -45.56
CA GLU A 95 -17.13 17.49 -46.05
C GLU A 95 -16.85 18.99 -46.05
N GLU A 96 -17.30 19.65 -47.11
CA GLU A 96 -17.27 21.10 -47.22
C GLU A 96 -18.47 21.67 -46.44
N VAL A 97 -18.20 22.58 -45.50
CA VAL A 97 -19.23 23.06 -44.56
C VAL A 97 -20.18 24.07 -45.22
N ALA A 98 -19.78 24.70 -46.33
CA ALA A 98 -20.63 25.53 -47.19
C ALA A 98 -19.94 25.84 -48.53
N GLN A 99 -20.70 25.93 -49.62
CA GLN A 99 -20.19 26.34 -50.94
C GLN A 99 -19.57 27.74 -50.86
N GLY A 100 -18.23 27.82 -50.97
CA GLY A 100 -17.50 29.08 -51.11
C GLY A 100 -16.64 29.50 -49.91
N THR A 101 -16.63 28.76 -48.80
CA THR A 101 -15.64 28.94 -47.72
C THR A 101 -14.66 27.77 -47.72
N LYS A 102 -13.34 28.03 -47.66
CA LYS A 102 -12.29 27.00 -47.54
C LYS A 102 -12.28 26.34 -46.15
N GLN A 103 -13.45 25.96 -45.63
CA GLN A 103 -13.63 25.31 -44.34
C GLN A 103 -14.04 23.85 -44.57
N TYR A 104 -13.11 22.98 -44.22
CA TYR A 104 -13.23 21.54 -44.34
C TYR A 104 -13.52 20.93 -42.97
N LYS A 105 -14.55 20.09 -42.88
CA LYS A 105 -14.84 19.31 -41.67
C LYS A 105 -14.56 17.84 -41.94
N VAL A 106 -13.77 17.22 -41.08
CA VAL A 106 -13.52 15.78 -41.17
C VAL A 106 -14.77 15.05 -40.67
N LYS A 107 -15.41 14.28 -41.56
CA LYS A 107 -16.60 13.48 -41.27
C LYS A 107 -16.25 12.10 -40.70
N GLY A 108 -15.13 11.53 -41.15
CA GLY A 108 -14.66 10.23 -40.74
C GLY A 108 -13.19 10.00 -41.05
N ILE A 109 -12.58 9.02 -40.37
CA ILE A 109 -11.21 8.60 -40.60
C ILE A 109 -11.22 7.09 -40.85
N GLU A 110 -10.78 6.67 -42.03
CA GLU A 110 -10.58 5.26 -42.36
C GLU A 110 -9.10 4.91 -42.29
N HIS A 111 -8.80 3.84 -41.55
CA HIS A 111 -7.44 3.32 -41.41
C HIS A 111 -7.19 2.24 -42.45
N VAL A 112 -6.39 2.55 -43.47
CA VAL A 112 -5.95 1.62 -44.52
C VAL A 112 -4.92 0.61 -44.00
N ALA A 113 -4.75 -0.53 -44.67
CA ALA A 113 -3.90 -1.66 -44.23
C ALA A 113 -2.41 -1.29 -43.98
N GLU A 114 -1.91 -0.22 -44.60
CA GLU A 114 -0.54 0.30 -44.38
C GLU A 114 -0.40 1.14 -43.10
N CYS A 115 -1.51 1.45 -42.45
CA CYS A 115 -1.56 2.22 -41.22
C CYS A 115 -1.23 1.31 -40.02
N LYS A 116 0.06 1.27 -39.69
CA LYS A 116 0.57 0.53 -38.53
C LYS A 116 0.41 1.34 -37.25
N TYR A 117 0.07 0.64 -36.17
CA TYR A 117 0.04 1.18 -34.81
C TYR A 117 1.21 0.61 -34.02
N ASP A 118 1.82 1.44 -33.21
CA ASP A 118 2.61 1.00 -32.07
C ASP A 118 1.72 0.94 -30.83
N GLU A 119 1.90 -0.11 -30.06
CA GLU A 119 1.31 -0.25 -28.74
C GLU A 119 2.29 0.30 -27.71
N ILE A 120 1.97 1.47 -27.14
CA ILE A 120 2.74 2.06 -26.06
C ILE A 120 2.12 1.60 -24.75
N GLU A 121 2.90 0.85 -23.98
CA GLU A 121 2.53 0.35 -22.66
C GLU A 121 2.88 1.37 -21.56
N PHE A 122 1.88 1.73 -20.77
CA PHE A 122 2.02 2.70 -19.70
C PHE A 122 2.01 2.04 -18.32
N HIS A 123 3.20 1.71 -17.81
CA HIS A 123 3.35 1.01 -16.52
C HIS A 123 3.31 1.91 -15.28
N TYR A 124 3.07 3.23 -15.43
CA TYR A 124 3.25 4.20 -14.34
C TYR A 124 2.35 3.91 -13.12
N LEU A 125 1.09 3.53 -13.33
CA LEU A 125 0.15 3.24 -12.23
C LEU A 125 0.63 2.07 -11.37
N ARG A 126 1.14 1.00 -12.02
CA ARG A 126 1.68 -0.18 -11.35
C ARG A 126 2.89 0.20 -10.49
N TYR A 127 3.83 0.97 -11.03
CA TYR A 127 5.01 1.41 -10.27
C TYR A 127 4.66 2.35 -9.12
N ILE A 128 3.75 3.30 -9.33
CA ILE A 128 3.28 4.21 -8.27
C ILE A 128 2.63 3.42 -7.14
N PHE A 129 1.76 2.46 -7.46
CA PHE A 129 1.13 1.60 -6.45
C PHE A 129 2.16 0.79 -5.66
N LEU A 130 3.12 0.14 -6.35
CA LEU A 130 4.19 -0.61 -5.70
C LEU A 130 5.03 0.27 -4.78
N PHE A 131 5.39 1.47 -5.21
CA PHE A 131 6.20 2.40 -4.43
C PHE A 131 5.46 2.86 -3.16
N ILE A 132 4.18 3.24 -3.28
CA ILE A 132 3.35 3.61 -2.13
C ILE A 132 3.22 2.43 -1.15
N PHE A 133 3.01 1.22 -1.66
CA PHE A 133 2.91 0.03 -0.82
C PHE A 133 4.20 -0.23 -0.02
N ILE A 134 5.36 -0.13 -0.67
CA ILE A 134 6.66 -0.27 -0.01
C ILE A 134 6.82 0.75 1.11
N ILE A 135 6.49 2.02 0.86
CA ILE A 135 6.54 3.09 1.87
C ILE A 135 5.63 2.78 3.07
N ILE A 136 4.40 2.30 2.82
CA ILE A 136 3.47 1.93 3.88
C ILE A 136 4.03 0.79 4.72
N VAL A 137 4.55 -0.27 4.10
CA VAL A 137 5.13 -1.42 4.81
C VAL A 137 6.33 -1.00 5.66
N LEU A 138 7.26 -0.23 5.10
CA LEU A 138 8.42 0.29 5.84
C LEU A 138 7.99 1.15 7.03
N SER A 139 7.00 2.03 6.83
CA SER A 139 6.44 2.87 7.89
C SER A 139 5.83 2.05 9.02
N LEU A 140 5.11 0.97 8.70
CA LEU A 140 4.53 0.04 9.68
C LEU A 140 5.61 -0.71 10.48
N ILE A 141 6.70 -1.14 9.81
CA ILE A 141 7.84 -1.79 10.47
C ILE A 141 8.51 -0.84 11.46
N ILE A 142 8.85 0.38 11.01
CA ILE A 142 9.47 1.41 11.84
C ILE A 142 8.56 1.77 13.03
N TYR A 143 7.26 1.99 12.78
CA TYR A 143 6.29 2.26 13.84
C TYR A 143 6.25 1.16 14.89
N THR A 144 6.17 -0.11 14.45
CA THR A 144 6.13 -1.27 15.35
C THR A 144 7.41 -1.33 16.19
N TYR A 145 8.58 -1.12 15.58
CA TYR A 145 9.87 -1.09 16.28
C TYR A 145 9.91 -0.01 17.36
N ILE A 146 9.53 1.23 17.03
CA ILE A 146 9.49 2.35 17.98
C ILE A 146 8.56 2.02 19.16
N LYS A 147 7.37 1.47 18.89
CA LYS A 147 6.42 1.10 19.94
C LYS A 147 6.94 -0.05 20.81
N ILE A 148 7.64 -1.04 20.25
CA ILE A 148 8.29 -2.12 21.02
C ILE A 148 9.35 -1.54 21.96
N MET A 149 10.20 -0.61 21.47
CA MET A 149 11.18 0.06 22.31
C MET A 149 10.51 0.84 23.45
N LYS A 150 9.42 1.56 23.16
CA LYS A 150 8.62 2.25 24.18
C LYS A 150 8.06 1.27 25.23
N TYR A 151 7.54 0.11 24.81
CA TYR A 151 7.07 -0.94 25.72
C TYR A 151 8.18 -1.39 26.67
N CYS A 152 9.38 -1.70 26.15
CA CYS A 152 10.52 -2.13 26.96
C CYS A 152 10.91 -1.07 28.00
N ARG A 153 10.91 0.21 27.62
CA ARG A 153 11.22 1.33 28.53
C ARG A 153 10.20 1.51 29.65
N ILE A 154 8.90 1.43 29.35
CA ILE A 154 7.82 1.51 30.37
C ILE A 154 7.94 0.34 31.35
N LYS A 155 8.24 -0.84 30.83
CA LYS A 155 8.40 -2.04 31.66
C LYS A 155 9.62 -1.94 32.58
N ALA A 156 10.72 -1.36 32.11
CA ALA A 156 11.91 -1.09 32.92
C ALA A 156 11.72 0.04 33.95
N GLY A 157 10.52 0.64 34.05
CA GLY A 157 10.23 1.74 34.97
C GLY A 157 10.80 3.10 34.55
N MET A 158 11.42 3.18 33.36
CA MET A 158 12.05 4.41 32.85
C MET A 158 11.07 5.41 32.24
N LEU A 159 9.81 5.01 32.06
CA LEU A 159 8.72 5.84 31.54
C LEU A 159 7.46 5.51 32.37
N LYS A 160 6.82 6.54 32.92
CA LYS A 160 5.52 6.43 33.62
C LYS A 160 4.36 6.66 32.65
#